data_AF-A0A2K3L4C0-F1
#
_entry.id   AF-A0A2K3L4C0-F1
#
_cell.length_a   1.000
_cell.length_b   1.000
_cell.length_c   1.000
_cell.angle_alpha   90.00
_cell.angle_beta   90.00
_cell.angle_gamma   90.00
#
_symmetry.space_group_name_H-M   'P 1'
#
loop_
_entity.id
_entity.type
_entity.pdbx_description
1 polymer ?
#
loop_
_entity_poly.entity_id
_entity_poly.type
_entity_poly.pdbx_seq_one_letter_code
_entity_poly.pdbx_strand_id
1 'polypeptide(L)'
;MSNSATERRKKLKFSEIETRDRFSDLSDCVILHILLFLNANDAVRTCVLSSRWKNLWKLLPELTLHSTGFQTCKIFTNFVSSTLSLHDPSIPLQALDFNLAKATGLLEPCILNMIVNYAISHNIRRLGLCFYSDFAKIPDSIFSCQTLTHLKLAIFPRRGHKTRFPESSNLPALTILQLENLKFCAGDNGRAAEPFSTLNKLKSLLISNCTVYGTGTLCISSATLVNLTLHNQFSNFYTIELRTPSLCTFAFTGTPYQELSGSDVSSLEHVEIYAEVIRYQREPPLILFNWLREFRNIKSLTVSATTLRILYLIPNLLKINFPSLGNLESLRVKMEPFSDEFRMTLCHVMLRKAKSKKESANLRRTFREGLEPSSLIPDGIMDFLLQNSPMAKVDFIDCSRKPRRPTHL
;
A
#
# COMPACT_ATOMS: atom_id res chain seq x y z
N MET A 1 -32.26 37.58 68.30
CA MET A 1 -31.53 36.46 67.68
C MET A 1 -32.26 36.05 66.41
N SER A 2 -31.50 36.03 65.31
CA SER A 2 -31.71 35.29 64.04
C SER A 2 -33.00 35.49 63.21
N ASN A 3 -32.79 36.24 62.12
CA ASN A 3 -33.54 36.25 60.85
C ASN A 3 -33.73 34.86 60.22
N SER A 4 -34.80 34.68 59.45
CA SER A 4 -34.79 33.84 58.25
C SER A 4 -35.90 34.29 57.30
N ALA A 5 -35.51 35.08 56.31
CA ALA A 5 -36.36 35.57 55.23
C ALA A 5 -36.66 34.42 54.26
N THR A 6 -37.94 34.18 53.99
CA THR A 6 -38.37 33.22 52.97
C THR A 6 -38.29 33.89 51.59
N GLU A 7 -37.19 33.68 50.89
CA GLU A 7 -36.99 34.12 49.51
C GLU A 7 -38.03 33.47 48.58
N ARG A 8 -38.90 34.32 48.00
CA ARG A 8 -39.66 33.98 46.79
C ARG A 8 -38.69 33.71 45.65
N ARG A 9 -38.40 32.43 45.38
CA ARG A 9 -37.74 32.00 44.14
C ARG A 9 -38.62 32.40 42.96
N LYS A 10 -38.27 33.51 42.31
CA LYS A 10 -38.70 33.84 40.95
C LYS A 10 -38.33 32.64 40.07
N LYS A 11 -39.33 31.95 39.53
CA LYS A 11 -39.14 31.04 38.39
C LYS A 11 -38.53 31.87 37.26
N LEU A 12 -37.22 31.79 37.11
CA LEU A 12 -36.53 32.14 35.86
C LEU A 12 -37.18 31.27 34.78
N LYS A 13 -37.99 31.89 33.92
CA LYS A 13 -38.28 31.34 32.60
C LYS A 13 -36.92 31.21 31.92
N PHE A 14 -36.34 30.02 31.97
CA PHE A 14 -35.37 29.61 30.97
C PHE A 14 -36.13 29.76 29.65
N SER A 15 -35.86 30.84 28.93
CA SER A 15 -36.27 30.94 27.54
C SER A 15 -35.84 29.64 26.89
N GLU A 16 -36.79 28.91 26.32
CA GLU A 16 -36.50 27.87 25.34
C GLU A 16 -35.55 28.52 24.33
N ILE A 17 -34.25 28.30 24.50
CA ILE A 17 -33.39 28.15 23.36
C ILE A 17 -33.95 26.88 22.76
N GLU A 18 -34.96 27.01 21.89
CA GLU A 18 -35.24 26.01 20.88
C GLU A 18 -33.85 25.64 20.37
N THR A 19 -33.40 24.43 20.69
CA THR A 19 -32.23 23.84 20.07
C THR A 19 -32.63 23.65 18.62
N ARG A 20 -32.62 24.76 17.86
CA ARG A 20 -33.01 24.81 16.46
C ARG A 20 -32.19 23.75 15.79
N ASP A 21 -32.86 22.79 15.18
CA ASP A 21 -32.19 21.70 14.49
C ASP A 21 -31.49 22.26 13.25
N ARG A 22 -30.23 22.66 13.44
CA ARG A 22 -29.39 23.24 12.39
C ARG A 22 -29.05 22.21 11.30
N PHE A 23 -29.25 20.92 11.54
CA PHE A 23 -29.08 19.89 10.50
C PHE A 23 -30.23 19.88 9.51
N SER A 24 -31.44 20.25 9.95
CA SER A 24 -32.59 20.43 9.06
C SER A 24 -32.41 21.61 8.10
N ASP A 25 -31.65 22.64 8.51
CA ASP A 25 -31.35 23.84 7.70
C ASP A 25 -30.26 23.62 6.61
N LEU A 26 -29.53 22.50 6.62
CA LEU A 26 -28.49 22.21 5.61
C LEU A 26 -29.11 21.98 4.23
N SER A 27 -28.43 22.36 3.14
CA SER A 27 -28.86 22.03 1.76
C SER A 27 -28.51 20.58 1.37
N ASP A 28 -29.18 20.03 0.37
CA ASP A 28 -28.96 18.63 -0.06
C ASP A 28 -27.52 18.41 -0.52
N CYS A 29 -26.91 19.40 -1.18
CA CYS A 29 -25.52 19.32 -1.60
C CYS A 29 -24.54 19.20 -0.42
N VAL A 30 -24.81 19.88 0.70
CA VAL A 30 -23.98 19.77 1.91
C VAL A 30 -24.19 18.40 2.57
N ILE A 31 -25.43 17.90 2.62
CA ILE A 31 -25.70 16.56 3.16
C ILE A 31 -25.01 15.49 2.32
N LEU A 32 -25.13 15.54 0.99
CA LEU A 32 -24.44 14.62 0.08
C LEU A 32 -22.92 14.68 0.28
N HIS A 33 -22.36 15.87 0.46
CA HIS A 33 -20.94 16.03 0.75
C HIS A 33 -20.54 15.37 2.08
N ILE A 34 -21.36 15.50 3.14
CA ILE A 34 -21.14 14.81 4.42
C ILE A 34 -21.20 13.29 4.23
N LEU A 35 -22.20 12.79 3.49
CA LEU A 35 -22.40 11.37 3.25
C LEU A 35 -21.25 10.73 2.44
N LEU A 36 -20.55 11.49 1.58
CA LEU A 36 -19.37 11.02 0.86
C LEU A 36 -18.18 10.65 1.76
N PHE A 37 -18.16 11.13 3.01
CA PHE A 37 -17.15 10.73 3.99
C PHE A 37 -17.53 9.45 4.76
N LEU A 38 -18.74 8.93 4.55
CA LEU A 38 -19.23 7.73 5.22
C LEU A 38 -19.13 6.51 4.31
N ASN A 39 -18.96 5.33 4.90
CA ASN A 39 -19.27 4.10 4.17
C ASN A 39 -20.78 3.99 3.94
N ALA A 40 -21.18 3.16 2.97
CA ALA A 40 -22.58 3.04 2.58
C ALA A 40 -23.50 2.59 3.73
N ASN A 41 -23.02 1.75 4.65
CA ASN A 41 -23.81 1.31 5.80
C ASN A 41 -24.13 2.47 6.75
N ASP A 42 -23.14 3.30 7.06
CA ASP A 42 -23.33 4.48 7.90
C ASP A 42 -24.15 5.54 7.17
N ALA A 43 -23.95 5.73 5.86
CA ALA A 43 -24.77 6.61 5.04
C ALA A 43 -26.26 6.17 5.06
N VAL A 44 -26.55 4.88 4.89
CA VAL A 44 -27.91 4.33 4.99
C VAL A 44 -28.47 4.50 6.40
N ARG A 45 -27.67 4.34 7.46
CA ARG A 45 -28.13 4.56 8.84
C ARG A 45 -28.58 5.98 9.10
N THR A 46 -28.03 6.98 8.40
CA THR A 46 -28.50 8.38 8.52
C THR A 46 -29.96 8.58 8.06
N CYS A 47 -30.57 7.60 7.38
CA CYS A 47 -31.98 7.65 7.00
C CYS A 47 -32.94 7.81 8.18
N VAL A 48 -32.51 7.47 9.40
CA VAL A 48 -33.33 7.62 10.62
C VAL A 48 -33.37 9.07 11.12
N LEU A 49 -32.50 9.95 10.63
CA LEU A 49 -32.40 11.34 11.10
C LEU A 49 -33.62 12.17 10.66
N SER A 50 -34.03 12.05 9.39
CA SER A 50 -35.30 12.60 8.91
C SER A 50 -35.70 12.03 7.55
N SER A 51 -36.93 12.30 7.12
CA SER A 51 -37.46 11.90 5.80
C SER A 51 -36.60 12.39 4.63
N ARG A 52 -35.92 13.53 4.80
CA ARG A 52 -35.03 14.13 3.79
C ARG A 52 -33.77 13.31 3.56
N TRP A 53 -33.16 12.77 4.61
CA TRP A 53 -31.93 11.97 4.52
C TRP A 53 -32.17 10.59 3.89
N LYS A 54 -33.41 10.09 3.96
CA LYS A 54 -33.81 8.74 3.55
C LYS A 54 -33.36 8.32 2.14
N ASN A 55 -33.31 9.25 1.20
CA ASN A 55 -33.00 8.95 -0.19
C ASN A 55 -31.67 9.54 -0.68
N LEU A 56 -31.03 10.44 0.08
CA LEU A 56 -29.84 11.16 -0.39
C LEU A 56 -28.65 10.23 -0.62
N TRP A 57 -28.48 9.18 0.18
CA TRP A 57 -27.40 8.21 -0.02
C TRP A 57 -27.49 7.48 -1.37
N LYS A 58 -28.69 7.38 -1.97
CA LYS A 58 -28.90 6.74 -3.29
C LYS A 58 -28.34 7.58 -4.43
N LEU A 59 -28.11 8.87 -4.20
CA LEU A 59 -27.58 9.82 -5.17
C LEU A 59 -26.06 9.96 -5.08
N LEU A 60 -25.38 9.14 -4.27
CA LEU A 60 -23.93 9.25 -4.12
C LEU A 60 -23.21 8.79 -5.39
N PRO A 61 -22.30 9.61 -5.96
CA PRO A 61 -21.49 9.22 -7.11
C PRO A 61 -20.34 8.27 -6.75
N GLU A 62 -20.07 8.07 -5.46
CA GLU A 62 -19.03 7.18 -4.96
C GLU A 62 -19.60 6.33 -3.83
N LEU A 63 -19.36 5.02 -3.87
CA LEU A 63 -19.86 4.07 -2.87
C LEU A 63 -18.70 3.29 -2.24
N THR A 64 -18.63 3.35 -0.90
CA THR A 64 -17.68 2.58 -0.10
C THR A 64 -18.43 1.49 0.66
N LEU A 65 -18.27 0.25 0.23
CA LEU A 65 -18.96 -0.94 0.75
C LEU A 65 -17.97 -1.75 1.59
N HIS A 66 -17.94 -1.51 2.90
CA HIS A 66 -17.02 -2.19 3.81
C HIS A 66 -17.79 -3.10 4.77
N SER A 67 -17.26 -4.30 5.00
CA SER A 67 -17.91 -5.31 5.84
C SER A 67 -17.74 -5.09 7.34
N THR A 68 -17.03 -4.03 7.75
CA THR A 68 -16.86 -3.66 9.15
C THR A 68 -18.22 -3.41 9.81
N GLY A 69 -18.47 -4.05 10.96
CA GLY A 69 -19.74 -3.96 11.68
C GLY A 69 -20.81 -4.95 11.22
N PHE A 70 -20.55 -5.77 10.20
CA PHE A 70 -21.41 -6.89 9.80
C PHE A 70 -20.94 -8.20 10.45
N GLN A 71 -21.87 -8.98 11.01
CA GLN A 71 -21.55 -10.22 11.70
C GLN A 71 -21.12 -11.36 10.75
N THR A 72 -21.66 -11.39 9.53
CA THR A 72 -21.39 -12.46 8.56
C THR A 72 -21.31 -11.92 7.14
N CYS A 73 -20.55 -12.62 6.29
CA CYS A 73 -20.47 -12.36 4.85
C CYS A 73 -21.86 -12.30 4.22
N LYS A 74 -22.75 -13.24 4.55
CA LYS A 74 -24.11 -13.28 3.99
C LYS A 74 -24.94 -12.03 4.27
N ILE A 75 -24.87 -11.50 5.50
CA ILE A 75 -25.60 -10.26 5.84
C ILE A 75 -25.01 -9.08 5.07
N PHE A 76 -23.69 -9.00 5.00
CA PHE A 76 -23.01 -7.94 4.26
C PHE A 76 -23.29 -8.00 2.75
N THR A 77 -23.24 -9.17 2.13
CA THR A 77 -23.50 -9.31 0.69
C THR A 77 -24.96 -9.05 0.35
N ASN A 78 -25.91 -9.40 1.23
CA ASN A 78 -27.31 -8.99 1.08
C ASN A 78 -27.48 -7.47 1.14
N PHE A 79 -26.78 -6.82 2.07
CA PHE A 79 -26.75 -5.35 2.16
C PHE A 79 -26.16 -4.73 0.89
N VAL A 80 -25.05 -5.28 0.38
CA VAL A 80 -24.42 -4.82 -0.87
C VAL A 80 -25.38 -4.94 -2.05
N SER A 81 -25.98 -6.11 -2.25
CA SER A 81 -26.96 -6.35 -3.32
C SER A 81 -28.12 -5.36 -3.24
N SER A 82 -28.64 -5.12 -2.03
CA SER A 82 -29.74 -4.17 -1.80
C SER A 82 -29.31 -2.74 -2.08
N THR A 83 -28.12 -2.35 -1.64
CA THR A 83 -27.56 -1.00 -1.82
C THR A 83 -27.36 -0.68 -3.30
N LEU A 84 -26.77 -1.61 -4.06
CA LEU A 84 -26.56 -1.43 -5.50
C LEU A 84 -27.89 -1.42 -6.27
N SER A 85 -28.87 -2.22 -5.86
CA SER A 85 -30.20 -2.26 -6.49
C SER A 85 -31.03 -1.00 -6.23
N LEU A 86 -30.79 -0.32 -5.10
CA LEU A 86 -31.51 0.88 -4.69
C LEU A 86 -30.80 2.19 -5.07
N HIS A 87 -29.56 2.10 -5.54
CA HIS A 87 -28.80 3.24 -6.04
C HIS A 87 -29.50 3.83 -7.27
N ASP A 88 -29.49 5.16 -7.38
CA ASP A 88 -30.24 5.85 -8.41
C ASP A 88 -29.59 5.64 -9.80
N PRO A 89 -30.30 5.01 -10.76
CA PRO A 89 -29.72 4.70 -12.07
C PRO A 89 -29.46 5.93 -12.93
N SER A 90 -30.03 7.10 -12.59
CA SER A 90 -29.75 8.36 -13.28
C SER A 90 -28.43 8.99 -12.86
N ILE A 91 -27.85 8.56 -11.74
CA ILE A 91 -26.60 9.10 -11.22
C ILE A 91 -25.43 8.22 -11.71
N PRO A 92 -24.44 8.79 -12.43
CA PRO A 92 -23.29 8.03 -12.86
C PRO A 92 -22.43 7.65 -11.66
N LEU A 93 -22.31 6.35 -11.38
CA LEU A 93 -21.40 5.85 -10.35
C LEU A 93 -19.95 5.97 -10.83
N GLN A 94 -19.20 6.89 -10.22
CA GLN A 94 -17.82 7.18 -10.59
C GLN A 94 -16.83 6.24 -9.90
N ALA A 95 -17.10 5.86 -8.65
CA ALA A 95 -16.22 5.04 -7.85
C ALA A 95 -16.96 4.02 -6.98
N LEU A 96 -16.40 2.82 -6.89
CA LEU A 96 -16.88 1.73 -6.03
C LEU A 96 -15.67 1.13 -5.33
N ASP A 97 -15.65 1.17 -4.01
CA ASP A 97 -14.66 0.49 -3.18
C ASP A 97 -15.35 -0.59 -2.35
N PHE A 98 -15.05 -1.85 -2.63
CA PHE A 98 -15.59 -3.00 -1.93
C PHE A 98 -14.50 -3.63 -1.06
N ASN A 99 -14.79 -3.75 0.24
CA ASN A 99 -13.90 -4.39 1.21
C ASN A 99 -14.65 -5.44 2.04
N LEU A 100 -14.20 -6.69 1.93
CA LEU A 100 -14.61 -7.79 2.78
C LEU A 100 -13.45 -8.20 3.69
N ALA A 101 -13.58 -7.88 4.98
CA ALA A 101 -12.61 -8.21 6.00
C ALA A 101 -12.54 -9.72 6.28
N LYS A 102 -11.36 -10.21 6.69
CA LYS A 102 -11.11 -11.63 6.99
C LYS A 102 -12.10 -12.21 7.99
N ALA A 103 -12.41 -11.42 9.02
CA ALA A 103 -13.29 -11.82 10.10
C ALA A 103 -14.75 -12.01 9.64
N THR A 104 -15.16 -11.35 8.56
CA THR A 104 -16.53 -11.42 8.05
C THR A 104 -16.76 -12.66 7.18
N GLY A 105 -15.73 -13.15 6.48
CA GLY A 105 -15.77 -14.42 5.76
C GLY A 105 -15.08 -14.39 4.39
N LEU A 106 -15.45 -15.34 3.53
CA LEU A 106 -14.96 -15.45 2.15
C LEU A 106 -16.03 -14.94 1.18
N LEU A 107 -15.59 -14.28 0.11
CA LEU A 107 -16.48 -13.84 -0.96
C LEU A 107 -16.90 -15.06 -1.81
N GLU A 108 -18.16 -15.09 -2.26
CA GLU A 108 -18.66 -16.07 -3.22
C GLU A 108 -18.53 -15.55 -4.67
N PRO A 109 -18.27 -16.42 -5.67
CA PRO A 109 -18.01 -15.97 -7.05
C PRO A 109 -19.21 -15.24 -7.68
N CYS A 110 -20.43 -15.65 -7.35
CA CYS A 110 -21.66 -15.04 -7.83
C CYS A 110 -21.79 -13.57 -7.38
N ILE A 111 -21.39 -13.26 -6.14
CA ILE A 111 -21.40 -11.90 -5.61
C ILE A 111 -20.34 -11.05 -6.28
N LEU A 112 -19.13 -11.59 -6.50
CA LEU A 112 -18.09 -10.90 -7.27
C LEU A 112 -18.58 -10.55 -8.68
N ASN A 113 -19.19 -11.51 -9.37
CA ASN A 113 -19.76 -11.29 -10.70
C ASN A 113 -20.84 -10.19 -10.68
N MET A 114 -21.74 -10.21 -9.70
CA MET A 114 -22.77 -9.19 -9.54
C MET A 114 -22.16 -7.78 -9.38
N ILE A 115 -21.18 -7.64 -8.48
CA ILE A 115 -20.50 -6.37 -8.21
C ILE A 115 -19.78 -5.87 -9.46
N VAL A 116 -19.03 -6.74 -10.13
CA VAL A 116 -18.27 -6.41 -11.34
C VAL A 116 -19.21 -6.01 -12.47
N ASN A 117 -20.27 -6.78 -12.72
CA ASN A 117 -21.25 -6.47 -13.77
C ASN A 117 -21.94 -5.13 -13.52
N TYR A 118 -22.31 -4.86 -12.27
CA TYR A 118 -22.88 -3.58 -11.88
C TYR A 118 -21.89 -2.42 -12.11
N ALA A 119 -20.64 -2.56 -11.70
CA ALA A 119 -19.62 -1.52 -11.90
C ALA A 119 -19.38 -1.22 -13.39
N ILE A 120 -19.34 -2.27 -14.22
CA ILE A 120 -19.14 -2.13 -15.68
C ILE A 120 -20.35 -1.49 -16.35
N SER A 121 -21.57 -1.90 -15.99
CA SER A 121 -22.80 -1.34 -16.60
C SER A 121 -22.97 0.15 -16.31
N HIS A 122 -22.35 0.65 -15.24
CA HIS A 122 -22.37 2.07 -14.85
C HIS A 122 -21.14 2.85 -15.32
N ASN A 123 -20.29 2.27 -16.19
CA ASN A 123 -19.13 2.94 -16.77
C ASN A 123 -18.20 3.56 -15.72
N ILE A 124 -17.92 2.78 -14.66
CA ILE A 124 -17.17 3.27 -13.52
C ILE A 124 -15.76 3.72 -13.92
N ARG A 125 -15.23 4.70 -13.17
CA ARG A 125 -13.87 5.22 -13.36
C ARG A 125 -12.88 4.64 -12.37
N ARG A 126 -13.32 4.32 -11.15
CA ARG A 126 -12.47 3.78 -10.08
C ARG A 126 -13.12 2.56 -9.46
N LEU A 127 -12.42 1.42 -9.50
CA LEU A 127 -12.90 0.18 -8.90
C LEU A 127 -11.85 -0.38 -7.94
N GLY A 128 -12.21 -0.47 -6.67
CA GLY A 128 -11.43 -1.11 -5.63
C GLY A 128 -12.11 -2.39 -5.16
N LEU A 129 -11.41 -3.51 -5.21
CA LEU A 129 -11.88 -4.79 -4.70
C LEU A 129 -10.83 -5.35 -3.74
N CYS A 130 -11.20 -5.49 -2.47
CA CYS A 130 -10.38 -6.05 -1.41
C CYS A 130 -11.16 -7.14 -0.68
N PHE A 131 -10.77 -8.40 -0.81
CA PHE A 131 -11.53 -9.50 -0.21
C PHE A 131 -10.72 -10.77 -0.03
N TYR A 132 -11.21 -11.64 0.85
CA TYR A 132 -10.69 -13.00 1.01
C TYR A 132 -11.46 -13.97 0.12
N SER A 133 -10.74 -14.79 -0.63
CA SER A 133 -11.33 -15.80 -1.50
C SER A 133 -10.33 -16.86 -1.95
N ASP A 134 -10.82 -18.04 -2.32
CA ASP A 134 -10.03 -19.11 -2.95
C ASP A 134 -10.27 -19.20 -4.48
N PHE A 135 -10.72 -18.12 -5.13
CA PHE A 135 -10.95 -18.12 -6.59
C PHE A 135 -9.65 -18.28 -7.38
N ALA A 136 -9.70 -19.10 -8.42
CA ALA A 136 -8.60 -19.22 -9.37
C ALA A 136 -8.50 -18.02 -10.33
N LYS A 137 -9.63 -17.38 -10.66
CA LYS A 137 -9.72 -16.31 -11.66
C LYS A 137 -10.69 -15.21 -11.24
N ILE A 138 -10.43 -14.01 -11.75
CA ILE A 138 -11.31 -12.82 -11.66
C ILE A 138 -12.15 -12.77 -12.94
N PRO A 139 -13.38 -12.22 -12.92
CA PRO A 139 -14.20 -12.11 -14.13
C PRO A 139 -13.51 -11.27 -15.20
N ASP A 140 -13.40 -11.80 -16.43
CA ASP A 140 -12.64 -11.16 -17.53
C ASP A 140 -13.23 -9.81 -17.96
N SER A 141 -14.51 -9.59 -17.71
CA SER A 141 -15.23 -8.36 -18.05
C SER A 141 -14.60 -7.11 -17.44
N ILE A 142 -14.00 -7.21 -16.25
CA ILE A 142 -13.31 -6.09 -15.59
C ILE A 142 -12.13 -5.58 -16.42
N PHE A 143 -11.45 -6.47 -17.14
CA PHE A 143 -10.23 -6.18 -17.92
C PHE A 143 -10.50 -5.66 -19.33
N SER A 144 -11.77 -5.43 -19.67
CA SER A 144 -12.22 -4.85 -20.94
C SER A 144 -12.93 -3.50 -20.75
N CYS A 145 -12.98 -2.97 -19.52
CA CYS A 145 -13.69 -1.74 -19.19
C CYS A 145 -12.98 -0.49 -19.76
N GLN A 146 -13.67 0.22 -20.64
CA GLN A 146 -13.10 1.35 -21.40
C GLN A 146 -12.97 2.65 -20.58
N THR A 147 -13.78 2.80 -19.53
CA THR A 147 -13.84 4.01 -18.69
C THR A 147 -12.97 3.93 -17.45
N LEU A 148 -12.47 2.73 -17.13
CA LEU A 148 -11.74 2.47 -15.90
C LEU A 148 -10.37 3.14 -15.92
N THR A 149 -10.18 4.10 -15.03
CA THR A 149 -8.93 4.87 -14.87
C THR A 149 -8.11 4.36 -13.69
N HIS A 150 -8.77 3.80 -12.68
CA HIS A 150 -8.14 3.29 -11.46
C HIS A 150 -8.68 1.90 -11.13
N LEU A 151 -7.79 0.93 -11.01
CA LEU A 151 -8.12 -0.44 -10.62
C LEU A 151 -7.26 -0.88 -9.43
N LYS A 152 -7.91 -1.25 -8.33
CA LYS A 152 -7.27 -1.90 -7.18
C LYS A 152 -7.85 -3.29 -7.01
N LEU A 153 -6.98 -4.30 -7.01
CA LEU A 153 -7.32 -5.71 -6.79
C LEU A 153 -6.44 -6.26 -5.67
N ALA A 154 -7.04 -6.53 -4.51
CA ALA A 154 -6.39 -7.15 -3.37
C ALA A 154 -7.16 -8.42 -2.97
N ILE A 155 -6.64 -9.59 -3.36
CA ILE A 155 -7.34 -10.87 -3.19
C ILE A 155 -6.52 -11.79 -2.32
N PHE A 156 -7.02 -12.07 -1.12
CA PHE A 156 -6.28 -12.82 -0.11
C PHE A 156 -6.73 -14.29 -0.06
N PRO A 157 -5.87 -15.25 -0.41
CA PRO A 157 -6.23 -16.67 -0.39
C PRO A 157 -6.29 -17.24 1.02
N ARG A 158 -7.21 -18.15 1.28
CA ARG A 158 -7.25 -18.91 2.54
C ARG A 158 -6.29 -20.10 2.50
N ARG A 159 -6.19 -20.76 1.34
CA ARG A 159 -5.38 -21.99 1.14
C ARG A 159 -4.03 -21.75 0.46
N GLY A 160 -3.59 -20.50 0.34
CA GLY A 160 -2.30 -20.11 -0.23
C GLY A 160 -2.24 -20.07 -1.77
N HIS A 161 -3.26 -20.55 -2.48
CA HIS A 161 -3.33 -20.44 -3.94
C HIS A 161 -3.84 -19.05 -4.35
N LYS A 162 -2.92 -18.21 -4.83
CA LYS A 162 -3.24 -16.86 -5.30
C LYS A 162 -4.03 -16.89 -6.62
N THR A 163 -4.97 -15.96 -6.74
CA THR A 163 -5.77 -15.75 -7.95
C THR A 163 -4.90 -15.28 -9.11
N ARG A 164 -5.14 -15.82 -10.31
CA ARG A 164 -4.38 -15.47 -11.52
C ARG A 164 -4.83 -14.11 -12.05
N PHE A 165 -3.87 -13.23 -12.31
CA PHE A 165 -4.07 -12.02 -13.11
C PHE A 165 -3.99 -12.39 -14.61
N PRO A 166 -4.83 -11.80 -15.48
CA PRO A 166 -4.82 -12.11 -16.91
C PRO A 166 -3.49 -11.75 -17.57
N GLU A 167 -3.15 -12.46 -18.65
CA GLU A 167 -1.91 -12.22 -19.40
C GLU A 167 -1.99 -10.99 -20.30
N SER A 168 -3.19 -10.64 -20.73
CA SER A 168 -3.46 -9.42 -21.49
C SER A 168 -4.73 -8.77 -20.98
N SER A 169 -4.79 -7.45 -21.04
CA SER A 169 -5.94 -6.66 -20.61
C SER A 169 -6.13 -5.48 -21.56
N ASN A 170 -7.37 -5.15 -21.88
CA ASN A 170 -7.70 -4.02 -22.73
C ASN A 170 -8.37 -2.93 -21.89
N LEU A 171 -7.54 -2.15 -21.19
CA LEU A 171 -7.96 -1.06 -20.31
C LEU A 171 -7.38 0.27 -20.80
N PRO A 172 -7.92 0.86 -21.89
CA PRO A 172 -7.28 1.97 -22.59
C PRO A 172 -7.31 3.32 -21.85
N ALA A 173 -8.11 3.44 -20.78
CA ALA A 173 -8.14 4.62 -19.92
C ALA A 173 -7.36 4.45 -18.61
N LEU A 174 -6.80 3.27 -18.34
CA LEU A 174 -6.21 2.95 -17.04
C LEU A 174 -4.92 3.72 -16.80
N THR A 175 -4.89 4.50 -15.74
CA THR A 175 -3.73 5.29 -15.30
C THR A 175 -3.12 4.78 -14.02
N ILE A 176 -3.91 4.15 -13.13
CA ILE A 176 -3.44 3.62 -11.85
C ILE A 176 -3.87 2.16 -11.70
N LEU A 177 -2.89 1.29 -11.45
CA LEU A 177 -3.11 -0.13 -11.18
C LEU A 177 -2.46 -0.52 -9.85
N GLN A 178 -3.24 -1.11 -8.95
CA GLN A 178 -2.78 -1.63 -7.68
C GLN A 178 -3.14 -3.11 -7.57
N LEU A 179 -2.13 -3.95 -7.45
CA LEU A 179 -2.27 -5.40 -7.42
C LEU A 179 -1.68 -5.95 -6.13
N GLU A 180 -2.48 -6.71 -5.39
CA GLU A 180 -2.08 -7.31 -4.14
C GLU A 180 -2.49 -8.78 -4.04
N ASN A 181 -1.53 -9.64 -3.67
CA ASN A 181 -1.72 -11.08 -3.50
C ASN A 181 -2.19 -11.84 -4.76
N LEU A 182 -1.77 -11.39 -5.94
CA LEU A 182 -2.08 -12.05 -7.21
C LEU A 182 -0.92 -12.90 -7.75
N LYS A 183 -1.24 -13.80 -8.67
CA LYS A 183 -0.29 -14.64 -9.40
C LYS A 183 -0.20 -14.22 -10.86
N PHE A 184 1.01 -13.98 -11.34
CA PHE A 184 1.32 -13.81 -12.76
C PHE A 184 1.83 -15.13 -13.35
N CYS A 185 1.39 -15.46 -14.55
CA CYS A 185 1.86 -16.65 -15.27
C CYS A 185 2.66 -16.24 -16.50
N ALA A 186 3.66 -17.05 -16.84
CA ALA A 186 4.31 -16.97 -18.15
C ALA A 186 3.27 -17.11 -19.27
N GLY A 187 3.39 -16.28 -20.31
CA GLY A 187 2.70 -16.54 -21.58
C GLY A 187 3.39 -17.68 -22.35
N ASP A 188 2.88 -17.99 -23.54
CA ASP A 188 3.29 -19.14 -24.36
C ASP A 188 4.79 -19.24 -24.63
N ASN A 189 5.49 -18.11 -24.69
CA ASN A 189 6.94 -18.05 -24.93
C ASN A 189 7.78 -18.51 -23.73
N GLY A 190 7.18 -18.68 -22.54
CA GLY A 190 7.82 -19.20 -21.32
C GLY A 190 8.94 -18.34 -20.71
N ARG A 191 9.30 -17.20 -21.32
CA ARG A 191 10.47 -16.40 -20.92
C ARG A 191 10.21 -15.50 -19.71
N ALA A 192 9.08 -14.78 -19.69
CA ALA A 192 8.71 -13.87 -18.62
C ALA A 192 7.18 -13.78 -18.51
N ALA A 193 6.69 -13.38 -17.34
CA ALA A 193 5.30 -12.96 -17.19
C ALA A 193 5.20 -11.45 -17.53
N GLU A 194 4.35 -11.08 -18.49
CA GLU A 194 4.26 -9.70 -19.00
C GLU A 194 2.79 -9.24 -19.16
N PRO A 195 2.08 -8.95 -18.06
CA PRO A 195 0.67 -8.58 -18.10
C PRO A 195 0.41 -7.09 -18.36
N PHE A 196 1.46 -6.26 -18.47
CA PHE A 196 1.34 -4.79 -18.44
C PHE A 196 1.53 -4.10 -19.79
N SER A 197 2.05 -4.79 -20.79
CA SER A 197 2.46 -4.21 -22.08
C SER A 197 1.31 -3.57 -22.87
N THR A 198 0.06 -4.00 -22.64
CA THR A 198 -1.13 -3.46 -23.30
C THR A 198 -1.71 -2.22 -22.61
N LEU A 199 -1.21 -1.85 -21.43
CA LEU A 199 -1.73 -0.75 -20.60
C LEU A 199 -1.08 0.59 -20.99
N ASN A 200 -1.41 1.07 -22.18
CA ASN A 200 -0.72 2.19 -22.86
C ASN A 200 -0.86 3.58 -22.20
N LYS A 201 -1.70 3.73 -21.17
CA LYS A 201 -1.84 4.99 -20.40
C LYS A 201 -1.42 4.86 -18.94
N LEU A 202 -0.87 3.71 -18.54
CA LEU A 202 -0.52 3.44 -17.15
C LEU A 202 0.54 4.43 -16.68
N LYS A 203 0.25 5.15 -15.60
CA LYS A 203 1.13 6.14 -14.95
C LYS A 203 1.69 5.64 -13.63
N SER A 204 0.90 4.87 -12.88
CA SER A 204 1.27 4.36 -11.57
C SER A 204 0.95 2.88 -11.43
N LEU A 205 1.93 2.09 -11.02
CA LEU A 205 1.81 0.66 -10.78
C LEU A 205 2.27 0.33 -9.36
N LEU A 206 1.41 -0.32 -8.59
CA LEU A 206 1.74 -0.90 -7.29
C LEU A 206 1.57 -2.42 -7.35
N ILE A 207 2.62 -3.15 -6.96
CA ILE A 207 2.61 -4.60 -6.85
C ILE A 207 2.97 -4.96 -5.41
N SER A 208 2.06 -5.64 -4.70
CA SER A 208 2.22 -6.03 -3.31
C SER A 208 2.04 -7.54 -3.15
N ASN A 209 3.04 -8.23 -2.61
CA ASN A 209 2.94 -9.65 -2.29
C ASN A 209 2.43 -10.51 -3.47
N CYS A 210 2.77 -10.15 -4.71
CA CYS A 210 2.40 -10.95 -5.90
C CYS A 210 3.46 -12.03 -6.17
N THR A 211 3.08 -13.08 -6.90
CA THR A 211 3.98 -14.19 -7.26
C THR A 211 4.05 -14.40 -8.77
N VAL A 212 5.15 -14.96 -9.26
CA VAL A 212 5.29 -15.38 -10.67
C VAL A 212 5.34 -16.90 -10.73
N TYR A 213 4.78 -17.50 -11.78
CA TYR A 213 4.78 -18.95 -11.98
C TYR A 213 5.08 -19.30 -13.42
N GLY A 214 5.79 -20.42 -13.59
CA GLY A 214 6.29 -20.88 -14.89
C GLY A 214 7.64 -20.24 -15.27
N THR A 215 7.97 -19.08 -14.72
CA THR A 215 9.27 -18.40 -14.90
C THR A 215 9.79 -17.83 -13.57
N GLY A 216 11.05 -17.41 -13.56
CA GLY A 216 11.64 -16.61 -12.48
C GLY A 216 11.57 -15.09 -12.71
N THR A 217 10.93 -14.63 -13.79
CA THR A 217 11.04 -13.26 -14.30
C THR A 217 9.69 -12.58 -14.51
N LEU A 218 9.51 -11.42 -13.89
CA LEU A 218 8.42 -10.48 -14.16
C LEU A 218 8.92 -9.38 -15.09
N CYS A 219 8.31 -9.24 -16.27
CA CYS A 219 8.61 -8.13 -17.18
C CYS A 219 7.56 -7.03 -17.04
N ILE A 220 8.04 -5.80 -16.86
CA ILE A 220 7.22 -4.59 -16.75
C ILE A 220 7.59 -3.70 -17.93
N SER A 221 6.86 -3.85 -19.04
CA SER A 221 6.95 -2.92 -20.18
C SER A 221 5.86 -1.87 -20.11
N SER A 222 6.25 -0.59 -20.11
CA SER A 222 5.30 0.52 -20.26
C SER A 222 6.05 1.81 -20.62
N ALA A 223 5.74 2.38 -21.78
CA ALA A 223 6.30 3.66 -22.20
C ALA A 223 5.81 4.85 -21.36
N THR A 224 4.67 4.72 -20.67
CA THR A 224 4.01 5.82 -19.95
C THR A 224 4.18 5.76 -18.44
N LEU A 225 4.66 4.64 -17.89
CA LEU A 225 4.76 4.42 -16.45
C LEU A 225 5.75 5.41 -15.83
N VAL A 226 5.28 6.17 -14.84
CA VAL A 226 6.05 7.19 -14.13
C VAL A 226 6.41 6.72 -12.72
N ASN A 227 5.51 5.99 -12.07
CA ASN A 227 5.67 5.55 -10.68
C ASN A 227 5.55 4.04 -10.57
N LEU A 228 6.57 3.40 -10.02
CA LEU A 228 6.56 1.98 -9.68
C LEU A 228 6.75 1.80 -8.18
N THR A 229 5.83 1.09 -7.54
CA THR A 229 5.91 0.72 -6.13
C THR A 229 5.85 -0.79 -5.96
N LEU A 230 6.85 -1.35 -5.28
CA LEU A 230 6.97 -2.77 -5.00
C LEU A 230 6.95 -3.00 -3.49
N HIS A 231 5.99 -3.79 -3.03
CA HIS A 231 5.94 -4.29 -1.65
C HIS A 231 6.16 -5.80 -1.68
N ASN A 232 7.30 -6.26 -1.18
CA ASN A 232 7.66 -7.66 -1.29
C ASN A 232 8.26 -8.21 0.01
N GLN A 233 7.45 -8.97 0.74
CA GLN A 233 7.91 -9.63 1.96
C GLN A 233 8.33 -11.09 1.69
N PHE A 234 7.85 -11.69 0.60
CA PHE A 234 8.09 -13.09 0.26
C PHE A 234 8.08 -13.25 -1.25
N SER A 235 9.16 -13.75 -1.85
CA SER A 235 9.19 -13.92 -3.30
C SER A 235 9.53 -15.32 -3.75
N ASN A 236 8.80 -15.75 -4.78
CA ASN A 236 9.07 -16.95 -5.54
C ASN A 236 9.62 -16.66 -6.95
N PHE A 237 10.08 -15.42 -7.17
CA PHE A 237 10.69 -14.97 -8.43
C PHE A 237 11.92 -14.11 -8.14
N TYR A 238 12.87 -14.17 -9.07
CA TYR A 238 14.26 -13.76 -8.85
C TYR A 238 14.65 -12.55 -9.70
N THR A 239 13.88 -12.20 -10.74
CA THR A 239 14.24 -11.12 -11.66
C THR A 239 13.02 -10.24 -11.98
N ILE A 240 13.22 -8.93 -12.01
CA ILE A 240 12.30 -7.95 -12.56
C ILE A 240 12.98 -7.27 -13.74
N GLU A 241 12.41 -7.46 -14.93
CA GLU A 241 12.86 -6.79 -16.13
C GLU A 241 12.04 -5.50 -16.33
N LEU A 242 12.71 -4.35 -16.36
CA LEU A 242 12.10 -3.03 -16.52
C LEU A 242 12.35 -2.50 -17.94
N ARG A 243 11.27 -2.29 -18.69
CA ARG A 243 11.27 -1.61 -20.00
C ARG A 243 10.35 -0.40 -19.92
N THR A 244 10.81 0.57 -19.13
CA THR A 244 10.00 1.71 -18.67
C THR A 244 10.75 3.04 -18.87
N PRO A 245 10.88 3.54 -20.11
CA PRO A 245 11.70 4.71 -20.43
C PRO A 245 11.25 6.00 -19.74
N SER A 246 10.00 6.08 -19.27
CA SER A 246 9.47 7.26 -18.56
C SER A 246 9.45 7.11 -17.03
N LEU A 247 10.05 6.07 -16.47
CA LEU A 247 10.00 5.78 -15.04
C LEU A 247 10.80 6.82 -14.25
N CYS A 248 10.09 7.68 -13.52
CA CYS A 248 10.68 8.76 -12.73
C CYS A 248 10.85 8.37 -11.27
N THR A 249 9.91 7.62 -10.71
CA THR A 249 9.90 7.24 -9.29
C THR A 249 9.86 5.73 -9.09
N PHE A 250 10.69 5.24 -8.17
CA PHE A 250 10.75 3.85 -7.75
C PHE A 250 10.70 3.77 -6.23
N ALA A 251 9.73 3.04 -5.70
CA ALA A 251 9.59 2.80 -4.28
C ALA A 251 9.59 1.31 -3.98
N PHE A 252 10.39 0.89 -3.01
CA PHE A 252 10.48 -0.49 -2.56
C PHE A 252 10.28 -0.59 -1.05
N THR A 253 9.53 -1.60 -0.60
CA THR A 253 9.44 -1.97 0.82
C THR A 253 9.43 -3.48 0.97
N GLY A 254 10.24 -4.01 1.89
CA GLY A 254 10.32 -5.43 2.22
C GLY A 254 11.72 -6.02 1.97
N THR A 255 11.82 -7.31 1.67
CA THR A 255 13.12 -7.97 1.50
C THR A 255 13.58 -7.99 0.03
N PRO A 256 14.75 -7.40 -0.30
CA PRO A 256 15.22 -7.31 -1.69
C PRO A 256 15.75 -8.66 -2.17
N TYR A 257 14.89 -9.46 -2.78
CA TYR A 257 15.23 -10.77 -3.35
C TYR A 257 15.36 -10.77 -4.87
N GLN A 258 14.93 -9.69 -5.54
CA GLN A 258 14.87 -9.62 -7.00
C GLN A 258 16.07 -8.89 -7.56
N GLU A 259 16.71 -9.42 -8.58
CA GLU A 259 17.58 -8.64 -9.44
C GLU A 259 16.74 -7.73 -10.35
N LEU A 260 17.15 -6.46 -10.47
CA LEU A 260 16.60 -5.56 -11.46
C LEU A 260 17.44 -5.68 -12.73
N SER A 261 16.79 -5.94 -13.86
CA SER A 261 17.40 -5.95 -15.18
C SER A 261 16.62 -5.03 -16.13
N GLY A 262 17.27 -4.52 -17.17
CA GLY A 262 16.63 -3.63 -18.16
C GLY A 262 17.43 -2.37 -18.43
N SER A 263 17.33 -1.85 -19.66
CA SER A 263 18.14 -0.73 -20.16
C SER A 263 17.66 0.67 -19.72
N ASP A 264 16.48 0.77 -19.11
CA ASP A 264 15.72 2.03 -19.05
C ASP A 264 15.45 2.53 -17.61
N VAL A 265 16.36 2.30 -16.68
CA VAL A 265 16.36 3.01 -15.37
C VAL A 265 17.05 4.39 -15.45
N SER A 266 17.43 4.82 -16.65
CA SER A 266 18.17 6.07 -16.89
C SER A 266 17.36 7.33 -16.62
N SER A 267 16.02 7.26 -16.72
CA SER A 267 15.07 8.34 -16.43
C SER A 267 14.66 8.44 -14.95
N LEU A 268 15.14 7.51 -14.12
CA LEU A 268 14.80 7.47 -12.71
C LEU A 268 15.42 8.65 -11.97
N GLU A 269 14.60 9.45 -11.31
CA GLU A 269 15.04 10.63 -10.55
C GLU A 269 14.90 10.44 -9.04
N HIS A 270 13.89 9.69 -8.61
CA HIS A 270 13.53 9.57 -7.20
C HIS A 270 13.39 8.11 -6.78
N VAL A 271 14.18 7.72 -5.78
CA VAL A 271 14.19 6.36 -5.26
C VAL A 271 13.89 6.35 -3.77
N GLU A 272 12.95 5.52 -3.36
CA GLU A 272 12.66 5.22 -1.95
C GLU A 272 12.86 3.73 -1.68
N ILE A 273 13.70 3.38 -0.69
CA ILE A 273 13.96 1.99 -0.34
C ILE A 273 13.81 1.80 1.18
N TYR A 274 12.85 0.96 1.55
CA TYR A 274 12.62 0.52 2.92
C TYR A 274 12.87 -0.99 2.99
N ALA A 275 14.15 -1.36 2.98
CA ALA A 275 14.56 -2.75 3.00
C ALA A 275 14.43 -3.34 4.42
N GLU A 276 13.95 -4.57 4.49
CA GLU A 276 13.82 -5.40 5.67
C GLU A 276 14.48 -6.76 5.39
N VAL A 277 15.03 -7.44 6.40
CA VAL A 277 15.53 -8.82 6.27
C VAL A 277 15.07 -9.62 7.48
N ILE A 278 14.06 -10.47 7.27
CA ILE A 278 13.45 -11.29 8.34
C ILE A 278 14.21 -12.63 8.51
N ARG A 279 14.76 -13.18 7.43
CA ARG A 279 15.60 -14.39 7.44
C ARG A 279 16.87 -14.13 6.65
N TYR A 280 18.01 -14.11 7.32
CA TYR A 280 19.28 -13.84 6.66
C TYR A 280 19.67 -14.98 5.71
N GLN A 281 19.40 -14.77 4.42
CA GLN A 281 20.15 -15.39 3.33
C GLN A 281 21.28 -14.42 2.93
N ARG A 282 22.38 -14.91 2.33
CA ARG A 282 23.51 -14.04 1.96
C ARG A 282 23.19 -13.07 0.83
N GLU A 283 22.12 -13.33 0.08
CA GLU A 283 21.78 -12.67 -1.19
C GLU A 283 21.20 -11.25 -1.02
N PRO A 284 20.26 -10.95 -0.09
CA PRO A 284 19.56 -9.66 -0.08
C PRO A 284 20.45 -8.41 0.07
N PRO A 285 21.49 -8.38 0.93
CA PRO A 285 22.38 -7.23 1.00
C PRO A 285 23.09 -6.95 -0.33
N LEU A 286 23.57 -7.99 -1.03
CA LEU A 286 24.25 -7.85 -2.31
C LEU A 286 23.29 -7.41 -3.42
N ILE A 287 22.07 -7.94 -3.43
CA ILE A 287 21.02 -7.52 -4.37
C ILE A 287 20.70 -6.04 -4.20
N LEU A 288 20.49 -5.60 -2.95
CA LEU A 288 20.25 -4.18 -2.64
C LEU A 288 21.41 -3.29 -3.10
N PHE A 289 22.66 -3.73 -2.88
CA PHE A 289 23.83 -3.00 -3.35
C PHE A 289 23.90 -2.93 -4.89
N ASN A 290 23.55 -4.02 -5.58
CA ASN A 290 23.47 -4.02 -7.04
C ASN A 290 22.40 -3.06 -7.57
N TRP A 291 21.23 -2.95 -6.91
CA TRP A 291 20.24 -1.94 -7.28
C TRP A 291 20.80 -0.52 -7.22
N LEU A 292 21.49 -0.18 -6.13
CA LEU A 292 22.12 1.13 -5.99
C LEU A 292 23.18 1.38 -7.07
N ARG A 293 23.85 0.34 -7.58
CA ARG A 293 24.78 0.47 -8.71
C ARG A 293 24.08 0.79 -10.02
N GLU A 294 22.86 0.28 -10.24
CA GLU A 294 22.06 0.57 -11.43
C GLU A 294 21.45 1.99 -11.40
N PHE A 295 21.21 2.55 -10.21
CA PHE A 295 20.62 3.88 -10.03
C PHE A 295 21.63 5.03 -10.21
N ARG A 296 22.24 5.14 -11.40
CA ARG A 296 23.33 6.10 -11.66
C ARG A 296 22.89 7.57 -11.67
N ASN A 297 21.71 7.86 -12.20
CA ASN A 297 21.27 9.22 -12.53
C ASN A 297 20.28 9.84 -11.51
N ILE A 298 20.01 9.18 -10.39
CA ILE A 298 18.98 9.64 -9.46
C ILE A 298 19.38 10.95 -8.77
N LYS A 299 18.40 11.82 -8.53
CA LYS A 299 18.56 13.10 -7.82
C LYS A 299 18.20 12.99 -6.34
N SER A 300 17.28 12.09 -6.00
CA SER A 300 16.84 11.90 -4.61
C SER A 300 16.84 10.43 -4.23
N LEU A 301 17.46 10.12 -3.09
CA LEU A 301 17.44 8.81 -2.45
C LEU A 301 16.83 8.95 -1.05
N THR A 302 15.77 8.21 -0.77
CA THR A 302 15.22 8.06 0.59
C THR A 302 15.39 6.61 1.05
N VAL A 303 16.00 6.41 2.22
CA VAL A 303 16.23 5.09 2.82
C VAL A 303 15.83 5.08 4.28
N SER A 304 15.65 3.90 4.88
CA SER A 304 15.54 3.77 6.35
C SER A 304 16.88 3.46 7.01
N ALA A 305 16.97 3.73 8.32
CA ALA A 305 18.10 3.26 9.14
C ALA A 305 18.31 1.74 9.01
N THR A 306 17.22 0.96 8.97
CA THR A 306 17.24 -0.49 8.70
C THR A 306 17.91 -0.82 7.37
N THR A 307 17.57 -0.08 6.32
CA THR A 307 18.14 -0.25 4.97
C THR A 307 19.67 -0.03 4.97
N LEU A 308 20.14 1.04 5.61
CA LEU A 308 21.57 1.32 5.75
C LEU A 308 22.29 0.22 6.54
N ARG A 309 21.65 -0.30 7.58
CA ARG A 309 22.18 -1.40 8.39
C ARG A 309 22.31 -2.69 7.58
N ILE A 310 21.33 -3.00 6.72
CA ILE A 310 21.35 -4.16 5.82
C ILE A 310 22.52 -4.05 4.84
N LEU A 311 22.72 -2.88 4.20
CA LEU A 311 23.86 -2.64 3.31
C LEU A 311 25.19 -2.90 4.04
N TYR A 312 25.34 -2.39 5.26
CA TYR A 312 26.56 -2.54 6.05
C TYR A 312 26.88 -4.01 6.45
N LEU A 313 25.97 -4.96 6.23
CA LEU A 313 26.28 -6.38 6.43
C LEU A 313 27.24 -6.93 5.37
N ILE A 314 27.37 -6.26 4.22
CA ILE A 314 28.30 -6.59 3.14
C ILE A 314 29.75 -6.47 3.66
N PRO A 315 30.54 -7.56 3.61
CA PRO A 315 31.94 -7.52 4.05
C PRO A 315 32.75 -6.50 3.24
N ASN A 316 33.52 -5.67 3.93
CA ASN A 316 34.39 -4.65 3.33
C ASN A 316 33.66 -3.64 2.42
N LEU A 317 32.35 -3.39 2.63
CA LEU A 317 31.56 -2.46 1.80
C LEU A 317 32.27 -1.13 1.55
N LEU A 318 32.78 -0.50 2.61
CA LEU A 318 33.45 0.81 2.55
C LEU A 318 34.74 0.81 1.72
N LYS A 319 35.27 -0.36 1.34
CA LYS A 319 36.46 -0.51 0.46
C LYS A 319 36.08 -0.82 -0.99
N ILE A 320 34.80 -1.08 -1.27
CA ILE A 320 34.32 -1.44 -2.62
C ILE A 320 34.19 -0.15 -3.43
N ASN A 321 34.69 -0.16 -4.67
CA ASN A 321 34.44 0.94 -5.59
C ASN A 321 32.94 1.01 -5.93
N PHE A 322 32.31 2.16 -5.69
CA PHE A 322 30.89 2.37 -5.90
C PHE A 322 30.70 3.61 -6.80
N PRO A 323 30.61 3.43 -8.14
CA PRO A 323 30.63 4.53 -9.11
C PRO A 323 29.25 5.16 -9.39
N SER A 324 28.24 4.87 -8.58
CA SER A 324 26.85 5.33 -8.80
C SER A 324 26.49 6.47 -7.86
N LEU A 325 25.27 7.02 -8.00
CA LEU A 325 24.80 8.19 -7.24
C LEU A 325 25.65 9.45 -7.46
N GLY A 326 26.10 9.70 -8.69
CA GLY A 326 26.93 10.88 -9.04
C GLY A 326 26.15 12.19 -9.22
N ASN A 327 24.82 12.10 -9.37
CA ASN A 327 23.93 13.25 -9.57
C ASN A 327 23.00 13.49 -8.36
N LEU A 328 23.35 12.96 -7.19
CA LEU A 328 22.47 12.99 -6.03
C LEU A 328 22.42 14.39 -5.44
N GLU A 329 21.23 14.96 -5.35
CA GLU A 329 20.97 16.28 -4.76
C GLU A 329 20.45 16.15 -3.32
N SER A 330 19.74 15.07 -3.01
CA SER A 330 19.16 14.84 -1.69
C SER A 330 19.27 13.37 -1.24
N LEU A 331 19.73 13.17 -0.01
CA LEU A 331 19.71 11.89 0.69
C LEU A 331 18.88 12.04 1.97
N ARG A 332 17.76 11.32 2.05
CA ARG A 332 16.89 11.33 3.23
C ARG A 332 16.94 10.01 3.96
N VAL A 333 17.12 10.05 5.28
CA VAL A 333 17.17 8.85 6.11
C VAL A 333 16.01 8.87 7.09
N LYS A 334 15.09 7.90 6.97
CA LYS A 334 14.03 7.67 7.95
C LYS A 334 14.62 7.01 9.19
N MET A 335 14.51 7.72 10.30
CA MET A 335 14.92 7.26 11.62
C MET A 335 13.73 6.54 12.25
N GLU A 336 13.76 5.22 12.15
CA GLU A 336 12.76 4.32 12.73
C GLU A 336 13.47 3.28 13.60
N PRO A 337 12.84 2.85 14.71
CA PRO A 337 13.38 1.75 15.50
C PRO A 337 13.38 0.47 14.66
N PHE A 338 14.41 -0.37 14.86
CA PHE A 338 14.46 -1.68 14.21
C PHE A 338 13.27 -2.55 14.66
N SER A 339 12.67 -3.29 13.72
CA SER A 339 11.69 -4.33 14.06
C SER A 339 12.36 -5.42 14.89
N ASP A 340 11.60 -6.03 15.80
CA ASP A 340 12.13 -7.10 16.67
C ASP A 340 12.69 -8.27 15.82
N GLU A 341 12.07 -8.58 14.68
CA GLU A 341 12.55 -9.57 13.73
C GLU A 341 13.92 -9.21 13.14
N PHE A 342 14.11 -7.94 12.76
CA PHE A 342 15.39 -7.49 12.22
C PHE A 342 16.47 -7.48 13.30
N ARG A 343 16.15 -7.07 14.53
CA ARG A 343 17.06 -7.09 15.69
C ARG A 343 17.58 -8.49 15.96
N MET A 344 16.70 -9.50 15.93
CA MET A 344 17.06 -10.90 16.07
C MET A 344 17.97 -11.38 14.92
N THR A 345 17.65 -10.98 13.69
CA THR A 345 18.46 -11.30 12.50
C THR A 345 19.87 -10.69 12.60
N LEU A 346 19.96 -9.42 12.98
CA LEU A 346 21.22 -8.71 13.16
C LEU A 346 22.08 -9.37 14.25
N CYS A 347 21.48 -9.72 15.39
CA CYS A 347 22.15 -10.48 16.45
C CYS A 347 22.74 -11.79 15.92
N HIS A 348 21.96 -12.57 15.18
CA HIS A 348 22.42 -13.81 14.56
C HIS A 348 23.61 -13.61 13.62
N VAL A 349 23.57 -12.56 12.78
CA VAL A 349 24.66 -12.25 11.84
C VAL A 349 25.92 -11.81 12.59
N MET A 350 25.80 -10.95 13.60
CA MET A 350 26.93 -10.49 14.41
C MET A 350 27.56 -11.64 15.20
N LEU A 351 26.75 -12.54 15.77
CA LEU A 351 27.25 -13.73 16.48
C LEU A 351 28.04 -14.67 15.59
N ARG A 352 27.71 -14.79 14.30
CA ARG A 352 28.50 -15.57 13.32
C ARG A 352 29.84 -14.93 13.00
N LYS A 353 29.97 -13.61 13.13
CA LYS A 353 31.22 -12.86 12.89
C LYS A 353 32.09 -12.71 14.14
N ALA A 354 31.56 -13.02 15.33
CA ALA A 354 32.27 -12.88 16.59
C ALA A 354 33.51 -13.79 16.65
N LYS A 355 34.64 -13.22 17.09
CA LYS A 355 35.94 -13.88 17.13
C LYS A 355 36.19 -14.65 18.42
N SER A 356 35.36 -14.45 19.45
CA SER A 356 35.52 -15.13 20.74
C SER A 356 34.19 -15.44 21.44
N LYS A 357 34.20 -16.45 22.32
CA LYS A 357 33.03 -16.78 23.17
C LYS A 357 32.62 -15.60 24.08
N LYS A 358 33.59 -14.80 24.56
CA LYS A 358 33.35 -13.62 25.39
C LYS A 358 32.61 -12.52 24.61
N GLU A 359 33.03 -12.27 23.37
CA GLU A 359 32.37 -11.33 22.45
C GLU A 359 30.94 -11.78 22.13
N SER A 360 30.74 -13.07 21.83
CA SER A 360 29.41 -13.62 21.60
C SER A 360 28.48 -13.51 22.82
N ALA A 361 29.01 -13.74 24.03
CA ALA A 361 28.24 -13.58 25.26
C ALA A 361 27.86 -12.11 25.51
N ASN A 362 28.78 -11.18 25.22
CA ASN A 362 28.51 -9.75 25.30
C ASN A 362 27.42 -9.33 24.31
N LEU A 363 27.54 -9.70 23.03
CA LEU A 363 26.53 -9.40 22.00
C LEU A 363 25.13 -9.89 22.40
N ARG A 364 25.02 -11.12 22.90
CA ARG A 364 23.72 -11.66 23.38
C ARG A 364 23.12 -10.83 24.52
N ARG A 365 23.96 -10.34 25.44
CA ARG A 365 23.53 -9.49 26.55
C ARG A 365 23.05 -8.13 26.02
N THR A 366 23.86 -7.49 25.18
CA THR A 366 23.59 -6.18 24.58
C THR A 366 22.27 -6.14 23.81
N PHE A 367 22.01 -7.14 22.95
CA PHE A 367 20.74 -7.22 22.21
C PHE A 367 19.54 -7.49 23.14
N ARG A 368 19.71 -8.30 24.19
CA ARG A 368 18.67 -8.58 25.19
C ARG A 368 18.28 -7.34 26.00
N GLU A 369 19.26 -6.53 26.36
CA GLU A 369 19.08 -5.30 27.14
C GLU A 369 18.58 -4.12 26.28
N GLY A 370 18.44 -4.31 24.96
CA GLY A 370 18.06 -3.23 24.05
C GLY A 370 19.17 -2.20 23.78
N LEU A 371 20.40 -2.53 24.16
CA LEU A 371 21.58 -1.66 24.07
C LEU A 371 22.39 -1.89 22.79
N GLU A 372 21.73 -2.30 21.70
CA GLU A 372 22.31 -2.61 20.38
C GLU A 372 23.34 -1.58 19.89
N PRO A 373 24.27 -1.92 18.96
CA PRO A 373 25.47 -1.11 18.74
C PRO A 373 25.09 0.34 18.52
N SER A 374 25.81 1.22 19.22
CA SER A 374 25.49 2.57 19.70
C SER A 374 24.91 3.60 18.71
N SER A 375 24.74 3.27 17.43
CA SER A 375 24.12 4.12 16.42
C SER A 375 23.21 3.31 15.47
N LEU A 376 22.03 3.88 15.19
CA LEU A 376 21.09 3.37 14.17
C LEU A 376 21.74 3.35 12.77
N ILE A 377 22.68 4.26 12.54
CA ILE A 377 23.39 4.44 11.28
C ILE A 377 24.85 4.02 11.47
N PRO A 378 25.34 3.00 10.75
CA PRO A 378 26.75 2.61 10.79
C PRO A 378 27.71 3.73 10.40
N ASP A 379 28.84 3.85 11.10
CA ASP A 379 29.85 4.86 10.79
C ASP A 379 30.40 4.70 9.36
N GLY A 380 30.60 5.82 8.67
CA GLY A 380 31.12 5.86 7.29
C GLY A 380 30.14 5.44 6.19
N ILE A 381 28.94 4.92 6.49
CA ILE A 381 27.98 4.52 5.44
C ILE A 381 27.45 5.72 4.66
N MET A 382 27.28 6.86 5.34
CA MET A 382 26.80 8.09 4.70
C MET A 382 27.85 8.63 3.74
N ASP A 383 29.10 8.73 4.20
CA ASP A 383 30.23 9.15 3.36
C ASP A 383 30.39 8.23 2.15
N PHE A 384 30.22 6.92 2.33
CA PHE A 384 30.25 5.93 1.25
C PHE A 384 29.16 6.18 0.20
N LEU A 385 27.91 6.44 0.60
CA LEU A 385 26.82 6.74 -0.33
C LEU A 385 26.99 8.09 -1.03
N LEU A 386 27.62 9.05 -0.35
CA LEU A 386 27.83 10.42 -0.83
C LEU A 386 29.17 10.64 -1.53
N GLN A 387 30.01 9.61 -1.64
CA GLN A 387 31.39 9.76 -2.16
C GLN A 387 31.45 10.38 -3.58
N ASN A 388 30.41 10.19 -4.39
CA ASN A 388 30.31 10.78 -5.73
C ASN A 388 29.40 12.01 -5.80
N SER A 389 28.73 12.37 -4.69
CA SER A 389 27.85 13.54 -4.57
C SER A 389 28.01 14.23 -3.21
N PRO A 390 29.20 14.78 -2.89
CA PRO A 390 29.50 15.30 -1.56
C PRO A 390 28.67 16.53 -1.17
N MET A 391 28.06 17.20 -2.16
CA MET A 391 27.20 18.38 -1.95
C MET A 391 25.72 18.03 -1.77
N ALA A 392 25.34 16.75 -1.82
CA ALA A 392 23.95 16.35 -1.64
C ALA A 392 23.46 16.72 -0.24
N LYS A 393 22.24 17.28 -0.16
CA LYS A 393 21.61 17.62 1.12
C LYS A 393 21.21 16.36 1.87
N VAL A 394 21.67 16.22 3.10
CA VAL A 394 21.30 15.11 3.99
C VAL A 394 20.23 15.55 4.99
N ASP A 395 19.07 14.89 4.96
CA ASP A 395 17.98 15.15 5.91
C ASP A 395 17.61 13.88 6.70
N PHE A 396 17.52 13.98 8.02
CA PHE A 396 17.07 12.90 8.90
C PHE A 396 15.60 13.11 9.28
N ILE A 397 14.75 12.12 9.01
CA ILE A 397 13.32 12.18 9.25
C ILE A 397 12.98 11.33 10.48
N ASP A 398 12.68 11.97 11.61
CA ASP A 398 12.22 11.28 12.80
C ASP A 398 10.79 10.75 12.62
N CYS A 399 10.66 9.42 12.60
CA CYS A 399 9.37 8.73 12.44
C CYS A 399 8.75 8.29 13.78
N SER A 400 9.39 8.55 14.92
CA SER A 400 8.92 8.17 16.26
C SER A 400 7.62 8.86 16.70
N ARG A 401 7.18 9.89 15.96
CA ARG A 401 6.01 10.73 16.29
C ARG A 401 4.80 10.57 15.37
N LYS A 402 4.72 9.53 14.52
CA LYS A 402 3.50 9.32 13.73
C LYS A 402 2.38 8.73 14.61
N PRO A 403 1.15 9.30 14.62
CA PRO A 403 0.01 8.61 15.21
C PRO A 403 -0.15 7.28 14.50
N ARG A 404 -0.36 6.20 15.27
CA ARG A 404 -0.65 4.86 14.76
C ARG A 404 -1.69 5.00 13.65
N ARG A 405 -1.31 4.77 12.40
CA ARG A 405 -2.30 4.51 11.35
C ARG A 405 -3.12 3.31 11.84
N PRO A 406 -4.45 3.35 11.79
CA PRO A 406 -5.24 2.18 12.10
C PRO A 406 -4.79 1.07 11.16
N THR A 407 -4.28 -0.01 11.74
CA THR A 407 -4.18 -1.31 11.10
C THR A 407 -5.60 -1.70 10.70
N HIS A 408 -5.98 -1.34 9.47
CA HIS A 408 -7.12 -1.96 8.82
C HIS A 408 -6.71 -3.38 8.49
N LEU A 409 -7.03 -4.29 9.42
CA LEU A 409 -6.98 -5.74 9.31
C LEU A 409 -8.13 -6.27 8.46
#